data_AF-A0AA40AKR6-F1
#
_entry.id   AF-A0AA40AKR6-F1
#
_cell.length_a   1.000
_cell.length_b   1.000
_cell.length_c   1.000
_cell.angle_alpha   90.00
_cell.angle_beta   90.00
_cell.angle_gamma   90.00
#
_symmetry.space_group_name_H-M   'P 1'
#
loop_
_entity.id
_entity.type
_entity.pdbx_description
1 polymer ?
#
loop_
_entity_poly.entity_id
_entity_poly.type
_entity_poly.pdbx_seq_one_letter_code
_entity_poly.pdbx_strand_id
1 'polypeptide(L)'
;MVSNFAKLFAAAGVPLAAASRYTNFTTSAMIPWAGADSSGVDWESPVYLSFRVGSPSGRRFTPLADTGSQGIVLPAKYVGYDFNRGCAEQGGQPGDEYLSSSRVYYEGCWVSRTLFFNADARNHTLHPVVETHATLLAMVDCSRCLDYDATRTPHCLDKRDTRINSTGVAMLGIGFGRESSAASQATPDKNPLRNVAAIAGLPVSNTSFNAGYVLDSRGAALGLTDANTAGAAFYALQPVPYPGVADWMGPRACIVVNDTTPACGNALLDTGLNQSYVSLPNGTLPKPIAKLPDGSRVQIAFGEPGLPPVAVEEFVVGTPSVPNVNPWHVSVALRTPTFVNTGRFFYRGFSVVFDDVHGCFGLKKVESDGVGENEGQKLVVQDDL
;
A
#
# COMPACT_ATOMS: atom_id res chain seq x y z
N MET A 1 -21.53 24.94 17.44
CA MET A 1 -20.83 26.09 16.85
C MET A 1 -19.97 25.58 15.73
N VAL A 2 -20.41 25.79 14.50
CA VAL A 2 -19.72 25.42 13.26
C VAL A 2 -18.62 26.46 13.05
N SER A 3 -17.35 26.08 13.27
CA SER A 3 -16.24 27.05 13.30
C SER A 3 -15.10 26.64 12.36
N ASN A 4 -15.09 27.26 11.17
CA ASN A 4 -13.93 27.90 10.54
C ASN A 4 -12.60 27.15 10.41
N PHE A 5 -12.59 25.89 9.98
CA PHE A 5 -11.33 25.22 9.57
C PHE A 5 -11.00 25.30 8.06
N ALA A 6 -11.95 25.74 7.22
CA ALA A 6 -11.75 25.87 5.77
C ALA A 6 -10.80 27.00 5.32
N LYS A 7 -10.10 27.69 6.25
CA LYS A 7 -9.33 28.92 5.95
C LYS A 7 -7.82 28.82 6.12
N LEU A 8 -7.23 27.67 6.46
CA LEU A 8 -5.77 27.59 6.67
C LEU A 8 -4.95 27.02 5.49
N PHE A 9 -5.56 26.70 4.35
CA PHE A 9 -4.84 26.26 3.16
C PHE A 9 -5.25 27.12 1.95
N ALA A 10 -4.76 28.35 1.90
CA ALA A 10 -4.94 29.23 0.76
C ALA A 10 -3.60 29.48 0.04
N ALA A 11 -3.66 29.19 -1.27
CA ALA A 11 -2.82 29.63 -2.39
C ALA A 11 -1.61 28.77 -2.83
N ALA A 12 -1.73 28.38 -4.11
CA ALA A 12 -0.71 28.04 -5.11
C ALA A 12 -0.03 26.65 -5.04
N GLY A 13 -0.82 25.61 -5.30
CA GLY A 13 -0.36 24.45 -6.09
C GLY A 13 -1.39 24.21 -7.18
N VAL A 14 -1.03 24.30 -8.46
CA VAL A 14 -1.95 23.92 -9.53
C VAL A 14 -2.21 22.42 -9.35
N PRO A 15 -3.45 21.97 -9.08
CA PRO A 15 -3.74 20.55 -9.15
C PRO A 15 -3.33 20.08 -10.54
N LEU A 16 -2.38 19.14 -10.62
CA LEU A 16 -2.03 18.53 -11.89
C LEU A 16 -3.27 17.81 -12.39
N ALA A 17 -3.91 18.36 -13.42
CA ALA A 17 -5.08 17.75 -14.02
C ALA A 17 -4.70 16.34 -14.52
N ALA A 18 -5.38 15.32 -13.99
CA ALA A 18 -5.17 13.93 -14.40
C ALA A 18 -5.44 13.72 -15.91
N ALA A 19 -6.33 14.54 -16.50
CA ALA A 19 -6.93 14.34 -17.81
C ALA A 19 -5.99 14.47 -19.04
N SER A 20 -4.70 14.70 -18.85
CA SER A 20 -3.74 14.69 -19.97
C SER A 20 -2.53 13.79 -19.76
N ARG A 21 -2.35 13.19 -18.59
CA ARG A 21 -1.10 12.48 -18.28
C ARG A 21 -1.09 11.07 -18.87
N TYR A 22 -2.26 10.42 -18.94
CA TYR A 22 -2.34 9.00 -19.27
C TYR A 22 -3.07 8.70 -20.59
N THR A 23 -3.32 9.72 -21.40
CA THR A 23 -4.06 9.65 -22.69
C THR A 23 -3.47 8.66 -23.68
N ASN A 24 -2.15 8.50 -23.69
CA ASN A 24 -1.46 7.63 -24.64
C ASN A 24 -1.25 6.20 -24.11
N PHE A 25 -1.56 5.94 -22.84
CA PHE A 25 -1.39 4.61 -22.25
C PHE A 25 -2.70 3.84 -22.29
N THR A 26 -2.69 2.71 -22.99
CA THR A 26 -3.88 1.90 -23.27
C THR A 26 -3.77 0.48 -22.71
N THR A 27 -2.57 0.06 -22.31
CA THR A 27 -2.31 -1.27 -21.76
C THR A 27 -2.52 -1.24 -20.25
N SER A 28 -3.50 -2.02 -19.76
CA SER A 28 -3.71 -2.24 -18.33
C SER A 28 -4.26 -3.64 -18.06
N ALA A 29 -4.14 -4.09 -16.80
CA ALA A 29 -4.73 -5.36 -16.36
C ALA A 29 -5.16 -5.28 -14.89
N MET A 30 -6.37 -5.76 -14.58
CA MET A 30 -6.84 -5.91 -13.21
C MET A 30 -6.43 -7.28 -12.65
N ILE A 31 -5.71 -7.27 -11.53
CA ILE A 31 -5.49 -8.44 -10.69
C ILE A 31 -6.45 -8.34 -9.50
N PRO A 32 -7.54 -9.11 -9.48
CA PRO A 32 -8.52 -9.02 -8.40
C PRO A 32 -7.95 -9.57 -7.09
N TRP A 33 -8.43 -9.06 -5.96
CA TRP A 33 -8.16 -9.70 -4.67
C TRP A 33 -8.68 -11.13 -4.68
N ALA A 34 -7.92 -12.06 -4.08
CA ALA A 34 -8.34 -13.44 -4.00
C ALA A 34 -9.60 -13.56 -3.13
N GLY A 35 -10.66 -14.09 -3.72
CA GLY A 35 -11.95 -14.22 -3.05
C GLY A 35 -12.86 -12.99 -3.12
N ALA A 36 -12.44 -11.90 -3.78
CA ALA A 36 -13.34 -10.78 -4.08
C ALA A 36 -14.48 -11.24 -4.99
N ASP A 37 -15.69 -10.73 -4.71
CA ASP A 37 -16.83 -10.85 -5.60
C ASP A 37 -16.95 -9.61 -6.51
N SER A 38 -18.08 -9.46 -7.20
CA SER A 38 -18.31 -8.32 -8.09
C SER A 38 -18.37 -6.97 -7.38
N SER A 39 -18.61 -6.95 -6.06
CA SER A 39 -18.61 -5.75 -5.22
C SER A 39 -17.24 -5.39 -4.67
N GLY A 40 -16.27 -6.29 -4.79
CA GLY A 40 -14.93 -6.15 -4.23
C GLY A 40 -14.81 -6.70 -2.81
N VAL A 41 -13.79 -6.24 -2.08
CA VAL A 41 -13.56 -6.56 -0.67
C VAL A 41 -14.11 -5.45 0.24
N ASP A 42 -14.55 -5.85 1.43
CA ASP A 42 -15.07 -4.95 2.47
C ASP A 42 -13.97 -4.32 3.34
N TRP A 43 -12.72 -4.75 3.16
CA TRP A 43 -11.54 -4.40 3.96
C TRP A 43 -11.60 -4.83 5.44
N GLU A 44 -12.66 -5.52 5.90
CA GLU A 44 -12.69 -6.10 7.27
C GLU A 44 -11.61 -7.16 7.42
N SER A 45 -11.52 -8.03 6.41
CA SER A 45 -10.52 -9.09 6.35
C SER A 45 -9.25 -8.63 5.64
N PRO A 46 -8.09 -9.27 5.92
CA PRO A 46 -6.89 -9.05 5.12
C PRO A 46 -7.12 -9.39 3.65
N VAL A 47 -6.41 -8.71 2.76
CA VAL A 47 -6.49 -8.93 1.31
C VAL A 47 -5.34 -9.79 0.82
N TYR A 48 -5.60 -10.59 -0.20
CA TYR A 48 -4.63 -11.55 -0.72
C TYR A 48 -4.57 -11.43 -2.24
N LEU A 49 -3.41 -11.71 -2.83
CA LEU A 49 -3.29 -11.87 -4.28
C LEU A 49 -2.79 -13.27 -4.59
N SER A 50 -3.36 -13.88 -5.63
CA SER A 50 -2.92 -15.21 -6.09
C SER A 50 -2.00 -15.09 -7.29
N PHE A 51 -0.90 -15.85 -7.26
CA PHE A 51 0.01 -15.99 -8.39
C PHE A 51 0.61 -17.40 -8.45
N ARG A 52 1.16 -17.75 -9.60
CA ARG A 52 1.96 -18.96 -9.81
C ARG A 52 3.41 -18.60 -10.07
N VAL A 53 4.34 -19.45 -9.63
CA VAL A 53 5.80 -19.22 -9.76
C VAL A 53 6.37 -20.09 -10.87
N GLY A 54 7.22 -19.51 -11.71
CA GLY A 54 8.01 -20.19 -12.74
C GLY A 54 7.26 -20.48 -14.03
N SER A 55 6.00 -20.90 -13.96
CA SER A 55 5.12 -21.06 -15.12
C SER A 55 3.65 -20.81 -14.79
N PRO A 56 2.77 -20.58 -15.78
CA PRO A 56 1.32 -20.49 -15.58
C PRO A 56 0.68 -21.78 -15.01
N SER A 57 1.38 -22.92 -15.06
CA SER A 57 0.96 -24.18 -14.43
C SER A 57 1.73 -24.50 -13.14
N GLY A 58 2.67 -23.64 -12.75
CA GLY A 58 3.53 -23.78 -11.58
C GLY A 58 2.77 -23.68 -10.27
N ARG A 59 3.46 -23.83 -9.13
CA ARG A 59 2.81 -23.82 -7.82
C ARG A 59 2.12 -22.48 -7.55
N ARG A 60 0.86 -22.55 -7.11
CA ARG A 60 0.07 -21.38 -6.69
C ARG A 60 0.42 -20.97 -5.26
N PHE A 61 0.50 -19.66 -5.05
CA PHE A 61 0.56 -19.02 -3.74
C PHE A 61 -0.56 -17.97 -3.65
N THR A 62 -1.05 -17.75 -2.42
CA THR A 62 -2.04 -16.71 -2.10
C THR A 62 -1.63 -15.99 -0.82
N PRO A 63 -0.49 -15.28 -0.81
CA PRO A 63 -0.03 -14.53 0.36
C PRO A 63 -0.89 -13.29 0.66
N LEU A 64 -0.77 -12.80 1.89
CA LEU A 64 -1.23 -11.47 2.28
C LEU A 64 -0.58 -10.44 1.35
N ALA A 65 -1.40 -9.59 0.72
CA ALA A 65 -0.93 -8.45 -0.05
C ALA A 65 -0.79 -7.25 0.89
N ASP A 66 0.44 -6.81 1.09
CA ASP A 66 0.82 -5.84 2.12
C ASP A 66 1.52 -4.63 1.48
N THR A 67 0.86 -3.47 1.51
CA THR A 67 1.45 -2.20 1.06
C THR A 67 2.37 -1.57 2.11
N GLY A 68 2.36 -2.08 3.36
CA GLY A 68 3.27 -1.69 4.43
C GLY A 68 4.69 -2.27 4.31
N SER A 69 4.87 -3.25 3.44
CA SER A 69 6.15 -3.90 3.12
C SER A 69 6.39 -3.93 1.61
N GLN A 70 7.56 -4.40 1.21
CA GLN A 70 7.95 -4.49 -0.20
C GLN A 70 8.80 -5.75 -0.40
N GLY A 71 8.49 -6.50 -1.45
CA GLY A 71 9.18 -7.75 -1.75
C GLY A 71 8.37 -8.98 -1.42
N ILE A 72 8.90 -10.14 -1.82
CA ILE A 72 8.17 -11.41 -1.74
C ILE A 72 9.00 -12.36 -0.89
N VAL A 73 8.36 -12.96 0.12
CA VAL A 73 8.99 -14.00 0.95
C VAL A 73 8.19 -15.27 0.78
N LEU A 74 8.83 -16.31 0.24
CA LEU A 74 8.23 -17.63 0.04
C LEU A 74 9.13 -18.74 0.59
N PRO A 75 8.57 -19.88 1.02
CA PRO A 75 9.38 -20.98 1.52
C PRO A 75 10.27 -21.53 0.41
N ALA A 76 11.58 -21.59 0.62
CA ALA A 76 12.58 -21.99 -0.37
C ALA A 76 12.23 -23.31 -1.09
N LYS A 77 11.76 -24.30 -0.33
CA LYS A 77 11.34 -25.62 -0.84
C LYS A 77 10.21 -25.58 -1.89
N TYR A 78 9.47 -24.49 -2.00
CA TYR A 78 8.31 -24.37 -2.88
C TYR A 78 8.56 -23.48 -4.10
N VAL A 79 9.74 -22.86 -4.19
CA VAL A 79 10.13 -21.95 -5.28
C VAL A 79 11.30 -22.49 -6.11
N GLY A 80 11.52 -23.81 -6.03
CA GLY A 80 12.59 -24.50 -6.76
C GLY A 80 14.00 -24.17 -6.27
N TYR A 81 14.15 -23.81 -4.99
CA TYR A 81 15.47 -23.64 -4.37
C TYR A 81 16.07 -25.02 -4.03
N ASP A 82 17.32 -25.25 -4.45
CA ASP A 82 18.09 -26.44 -4.14
C ASP A 82 18.91 -26.23 -2.86
N PHE A 83 18.56 -26.93 -1.79
CA PHE A 83 19.26 -26.81 -0.50
C PHE A 83 20.69 -27.39 -0.52
N ASN A 84 21.06 -28.16 -1.55
CA ASN A 84 22.40 -28.72 -1.68
C ASN A 84 23.37 -27.78 -2.39
N ARG A 85 22.88 -26.67 -2.94
CA ARG A 85 23.67 -25.70 -3.70
C ARG A 85 23.69 -24.37 -2.98
N GLY A 86 24.84 -23.69 -2.98
CA GLY A 86 24.94 -22.34 -2.45
C GLY A 86 24.03 -21.37 -3.20
N CYS A 87 23.62 -20.29 -2.54
CA CYS A 87 22.75 -19.26 -3.13
C CYS A 87 23.34 -18.66 -4.43
N ALA A 88 24.66 -18.39 -4.44
CA ALA A 88 25.37 -17.89 -5.62
C ALA A 88 25.35 -18.86 -6.82
N GLU A 89 25.43 -20.17 -6.56
CA GLU A 89 25.38 -21.19 -7.62
C GLU A 89 24.01 -21.27 -8.31
N GLN A 90 22.97 -20.78 -7.64
CA GLN A 90 21.60 -20.69 -8.13
C GLN A 90 21.29 -19.30 -8.71
N GLY A 91 22.31 -18.48 -8.92
CA GLY A 91 22.19 -17.12 -9.46
C GLY A 91 21.56 -16.12 -8.49
N GLY A 92 21.53 -16.43 -7.20
CA GLY A 92 20.96 -15.57 -6.16
C GLY A 92 22.00 -14.92 -5.25
N GLN A 93 21.53 -14.09 -4.32
CA GLN A 93 22.34 -13.48 -3.26
C GLN A 93 21.75 -13.78 -1.88
N PRO A 94 22.55 -14.17 -0.88
CA PRO A 94 22.06 -14.32 0.49
C PRO A 94 21.42 -13.02 0.95
N GLY A 95 20.37 -13.11 1.75
CA GLY A 95 19.73 -11.93 2.29
C GLY A 95 18.63 -12.23 3.29
N ASP A 96 17.99 -11.16 3.72
CA ASP A 96 17.02 -11.16 4.81
C ASP A 96 15.91 -10.15 4.57
N GLU A 97 14.79 -10.35 5.26
CA GLU A 97 13.65 -9.43 5.31
C GLU A 97 13.13 -9.35 6.74
N TYR A 98 12.99 -8.14 7.27
CA TYR A 98 12.50 -7.89 8.62
C TYR A 98 11.18 -7.12 8.62
N LEU A 99 10.13 -7.72 9.19
CA LEU A 99 8.83 -7.11 9.34
C LEU A 99 8.70 -6.42 10.70
N SER A 100 8.96 -5.12 10.73
CA SER A 100 9.02 -4.36 11.99
C SER A 100 7.74 -4.31 12.82
N SER A 101 6.57 -4.54 12.21
CA SER A 101 5.27 -4.59 12.89
C SER A 101 5.06 -5.90 13.65
N SER A 102 5.51 -7.03 13.08
CA SER A 102 5.37 -8.37 13.65
C SER A 102 6.63 -8.88 14.36
N ARG A 103 7.76 -8.18 14.18
CA ARG A 103 9.11 -8.56 14.63
C ARG A 103 9.58 -9.90 14.09
N VAL A 104 9.09 -10.27 12.91
CA VAL A 104 9.50 -11.50 12.23
C VAL A 104 10.68 -11.19 11.31
N TYR A 105 11.69 -12.04 11.38
CA TYR A 105 12.92 -11.97 10.61
C TYR A 105 13.05 -13.22 9.74
N TYR A 106 13.15 -13.00 8.43
CA TYR A 106 13.31 -14.04 7.43
C TYR A 106 14.73 -14.02 6.89
N GLU A 107 15.30 -15.20 6.67
CA GLU A 107 16.59 -15.34 6.01
C GLU A 107 16.49 -16.33 4.86
N GLY A 108 17.30 -16.10 3.84
CA GLY A 108 17.27 -16.93 2.65
C GLY A 108 18.18 -16.46 1.55
N CYS A 109 17.75 -16.78 0.33
CA CYS A 109 18.42 -16.43 -0.89
C CYS A 109 17.47 -15.60 -1.76
N TRP A 110 17.87 -14.39 -2.12
CA TRP A 110 17.20 -13.59 -3.14
C TRP A 110 17.41 -14.24 -4.50
N VAL A 111 16.32 -14.71 -5.11
CA VAL A 111 16.33 -15.38 -6.40
C VAL A 111 15.31 -14.74 -7.34
N SER A 112 15.71 -14.47 -8.58
CA SER A 112 14.79 -13.98 -9.59
C SER A 112 13.84 -15.09 -10.04
N ARG A 113 12.55 -14.76 -10.12
CA ARG A 113 11.50 -15.67 -10.60
C ARG A 113 10.48 -14.90 -11.43
N THR A 114 9.95 -15.59 -12.44
CA THR A 114 8.75 -15.14 -13.15
C THR A 114 7.52 -15.54 -12.35
N LEU A 115 6.60 -14.60 -12.17
CA LEU A 115 5.31 -14.82 -11.53
C LEU A 115 4.19 -14.60 -12.54
N PHE A 116 3.12 -15.38 -12.40
CA PHE A 116 1.96 -15.33 -13.26
C PHE A 116 0.72 -15.07 -12.40
N PHE A 117 0.22 -13.83 -12.44
CA PHE A 117 -1.08 -13.47 -11.87
C PHE A 117 -2.19 -13.78 -12.87
N ASN A 118 -3.41 -13.96 -12.37
CA ASN A 118 -4.59 -14.34 -13.16
C ASN A 118 -4.44 -15.66 -13.94
N ALA A 119 -3.40 -16.47 -13.69
CA ALA A 119 -3.19 -17.75 -14.37
C ALA A 119 -4.35 -18.75 -14.19
N ASP A 120 -5.12 -18.60 -13.11
CA ASP A 120 -6.29 -19.42 -12.78
C ASP A 120 -7.63 -18.74 -13.11
N ALA A 121 -7.62 -17.57 -13.76
CA ALA A 121 -8.84 -16.84 -14.02
C ALA A 121 -9.74 -17.61 -15.00
N ARG A 122 -11.04 -17.68 -14.72
CA ARG A 122 -12.01 -18.37 -15.59
C ARG A 122 -12.20 -17.69 -16.94
N ASN A 123 -11.94 -16.39 -17.01
CA ASN A 123 -12.09 -15.58 -18.21
C ASN A 123 -10.85 -14.69 -18.40
N HIS A 124 -9.92 -15.14 -19.24
CA HIS A 124 -8.71 -14.41 -19.59
C HIS A 124 -8.94 -13.18 -20.49
N THR A 125 -10.16 -12.97 -20.99
CA THR A 125 -10.53 -11.72 -21.68
C THR A 125 -10.75 -10.60 -20.67
N LEU A 126 -11.37 -10.90 -19.53
CA LEU A 126 -11.62 -9.94 -18.46
C LEU A 126 -10.40 -9.79 -17.53
N HIS A 127 -9.75 -10.91 -17.22
CA HIS A 127 -8.58 -10.97 -16.34
C HIS A 127 -7.43 -11.65 -17.09
N PRO A 128 -6.75 -10.93 -17.99
CA PRO A 128 -5.62 -11.49 -18.72
C PRO A 128 -4.51 -11.91 -17.76
N VAL A 129 -3.76 -12.94 -18.15
CA VAL A 129 -2.56 -13.35 -17.43
C VAL A 129 -1.57 -12.19 -17.42
N VAL A 130 -1.08 -11.86 -16.24
CA VAL A 130 -0.02 -10.86 -16.05
C VAL A 130 1.25 -11.59 -15.65
N GLU A 131 2.29 -11.41 -16.45
CA GLU A 131 3.62 -11.91 -16.19
C GLU A 131 4.47 -10.81 -15.55
N THR A 132 5.13 -11.13 -14.45
CA THR A 132 6.02 -10.19 -13.74
C THR A 132 7.35 -10.86 -13.44
N HIS A 133 8.46 -10.11 -13.54
CA HIS A 133 9.78 -10.57 -13.14
C HIS A 133 10.15 -9.93 -11.80
N ALA A 134 10.25 -10.72 -10.74
CA ALA A 134 10.58 -10.19 -9.42
C ALA A 134 11.68 -11.01 -8.75
N THR A 135 12.47 -10.34 -7.94
CA THR A 135 13.40 -10.99 -7.01
C THR A 135 12.64 -11.32 -5.73
N LEU A 136 12.58 -12.61 -5.37
CA LEU A 136 11.92 -13.08 -4.14
C LEU A 136 12.91 -13.72 -3.18
N LEU A 137 12.64 -13.63 -1.88
CA LEU A 137 13.40 -14.31 -0.85
C LEU A 137 12.93 -15.76 -0.78
N ALA A 138 13.75 -16.67 -1.30
CA ALA A 138 13.62 -18.09 -1.01
C ALA A 138 14.03 -18.33 0.44
N MET A 139 13.05 -18.24 1.33
CA MET A 139 13.23 -18.29 2.77
C MET A 139 13.67 -19.69 3.23
N VAL A 140 14.82 -19.76 3.88
CA VAL A 140 15.37 -20.97 4.49
C VAL A 140 15.14 -21.01 5.99
N ASP A 141 15.05 -19.85 6.64
CA ASP A 141 14.77 -19.74 8.08
C ASP A 141 13.83 -18.58 8.39
N CYS A 142 13.11 -18.72 9.50
CA CYS A 142 12.16 -17.75 10.04
C CYS A 142 12.28 -17.74 11.56
N SER A 143 12.46 -16.55 12.13
CA SER A 143 12.61 -16.34 13.58
C SER A 143 11.92 -15.05 14.02
N ARG A 144 11.78 -14.85 15.32
CA ARG A 144 11.50 -13.54 15.91
C ARG A 144 12.80 -12.83 16.24
N CYS A 145 12.80 -11.52 15.99
CA CYS A 145 13.94 -10.67 16.26
C CYS A 145 13.56 -9.46 17.10
N LEU A 146 14.19 -9.28 18.26
CA LEU A 146 13.90 -8.15 19.16
C LEU A 146 14.91 -7.02 19.05
N ASP A 147 16.09 -7.30 18.51
CA ASP A 147 17.25 -6.41 18.46
C ASP A 147 17.58 -5.90 17.05
N TYR A 148 16.76 -6.21 16.05
CA TYR A 148 16.99 -5.76 14.67
C TYR A 148 17.00 -4.23 14.57
N ASP A 149 18.06 -3.69 13.98
CA ASP A 149 18.21 -2.26 13.69
C ASP A 149 18.90 -2.08 12.32
N ALA A 150 18.13 -1.72 11.30
CA ALA A 150 18.65 -1.55 9.94
C ALA A 150 19.82 -0.56 9.81
N THR A 151 20.01 0.36 10.77
CA THR A 151 21.05 1.40 10.74
C THR A 151 22.31 1.01 11.51
N ARG A 152 22.19 0.20 12.57
CA ARG A 152 23.29 -0.16 13.46
C ARG A 152 23.67 -1.64 13.43
N THR A 153 22.69 -2.51 13.25
CA THR A 153 22.83 -3.96 13.28
C THR A 153 21.82 -4.55 12.29
N PRO A 154 22.10 -4.51 10.97
CA PRO A 154 21.17 -4.94 9.92
C PRO A 154 21.04 -6.47 9.84
N HIS A 155 21.22 -7.16 10.97
CA HIS A 155 21.12 -8.60 11.12
C HIS A 155 20.47 -8.89 12.48
N CYS A 156 19.77 -10.01 12.58
CA CYS A 156 19.22 -10.45 13.85
C CYS A 156 20.25 -11.24 14.66
N LEU A 157 20.72 -10.70 15.80
CA LEU A 157 21.67 -11.41 16.68
C LEU A 157 20.93 -12.22 17.76
N ASP A 158 19.84 -11.69 18.34
CA ASP A 158 18.95 -12.41 19.28
C ASP A 158 17.76 -13.05 18.55
N LYS A 159 18.05 -14.09 17.76
CA LYS A 159 17.02 -14.91 17.11
C LYS A 159 16.30 -15.77 18.15
N ARG A 160 14.99 -15.56 18.28
CA ARG A 160 14.10 -16.37 19.12
C ARG A 160 13.06 -17.09 18.31
N ASP A 161 12.47 -18.13 18.90
CA ASP A 161 11.39 -18.91 18.26
C ASP A 161 11.77 -19.38 16.85
N THR A 162 13.02 -19.85 16.67
CA THR A 162 13.51 -20.34 15.37
C THR A 162 12.64 -21.51 14.91
N ARG A 163 12.22 -21.50 13.64
CA ARG A 163 11.27 -22.45 13.04
C ARG A 163 9.80 -22.22 13.41
N ILE A 164 9.33 -20.96 13.35
CA ILE A 164 7.90 -20.73 13.02
C ILE A 164 7.65 -21.52 11.73
N ASN A 165 6.68 -22.45 11.73
CA ASN A 165 6.42 -23.39 10.64
C ASN A 165 6.56 -22.70 9.27
N SER A 166 7.72 -22.87 8.64
CA SER A 166 8.14 -22.10 7.47
C SER A 166 7.33 -22.46 6.23
N THR A 167 6.47 -23.47 6.32
CA THR A 167 5.72 -24.02 5.21
C THR A 167 4.40 -23.28 4.95
N GLY A 168 3.92 -22.49 5.92
CA GLY A 168 2.71 -21.66 5.80
C GLY A 168 2.98 -20.17 5.66
N VAL A 169 4.25 -19.75 5.72
CA VAL A 169 4.63 -18.33 5.61
C VAL A 169 4.75 -17.97 4.14
N ALA A 170 3.92 -17.02 3.71
CA ALA A 170 4.04 -16.37 2.41
C ALA A 170 3.64 -14.90 2.58
N MET A 171 4.51 -13.99 2.19
CA MET A 171 4.28 -12.55 2.25
C MET A 171 4.49 -11.94 0.87
N LEU A 172 3.61 -11.02 0.49
CA LEU A 172 3.68 -10.26 -0.75
C LEU A 172 3.58 -8.77 -0.44
N GLY A 173 4.74 -8.16 -0.31
CA GLY A 173 4.94 -6.74 -0.13
C GLY A 173 4.81 -6.03 -1.47
N ILE A 174 3.75 -5.23 -1.60
CA ILE A 174 3.41 -4.48 -2.82
C ILE A 174 3.52 -2.97 -2.62
N GLY A 175 4.06 -2.51 -1.49
CA GLY A 175 4.33 -1.10 -1.23
C GLY A 175 5.47 -0.52 -2.06
N PHE A 176 5.67 0.79 -1.92
CA PHE A 176 6.78 1.56 -2.48
C PHE A 176 7.38 2.48 -1.41
N GLY A 177 8.58 3.03 -1.67
CA GLY A 177 9.26 3.93 -0.73
C GLY A 177 9.62 3.27 0.60
N ARG A 178 10.01 2.00 0.55
CA ARG A 178 10.37 1.20 1.74
C ARG A 178 11.87 1.00 1.92
N GLU A 179 12.69 1.34 0.92
CA GLU A 179 14.14 1.14 0.97
C GLU A 179 14.82 1.94 2.08
N SER A 180 14.31 3.14 2.41
CA SER A 180 14.82 3.95 3.53
C SER A 180 14.29 3.51 4.90
N SER A 181 13.50 2.44 4.98
CA SER A 181 12.91 1.93 6.22
C SER A 181 13.73 0.78 6.81
N ALA A 182 13.28 0.19 7.92
CA ALA A 182 13.98 -0.93 8.57
C ALA A 182 14.03 -2.23 7.73
N ALA A 183 13.65 -2.20 6.45
CA ALA A 183 13.75 -3.29 5.49
C ALA A 183 14.76 -2.89 4.41
N SER A 184 16.04 -2.89 4.76
CA SER A 184 17.15 -2.36 3.94
C SER A 184 17.33 -3.06 2.59
N GLN A 185 16.74 -4.25 2.42
CA GLN A 185 16.79 -5.02 1.18
C GLN A 185 15.47 -4.96 0.39
N ALA A 186 14.44 -4.24 0.88
CA ALA A 186 13.14 -4.12 0.23
C ALA A 186 13.16 -3.09 -0.91
N THR A 187 13.83 -3.42 -2.02
CA THR A 187 14.07 -2.56 -3.18
C THR A 187 12.97 -2.67 -4.26
N PRO A 188 12.85 -1.67 -5.16
CA PRO A 188 11.88 -1.65 -6.28
C PRO A 188 11.73 -2.95 -7.09
N ASP A 189 12.84 -3.61 -7.43
CA ASP A 189 12.90 -4.84 -8.24
C ASP A 189 12.25 -6.06 -7.57
N LYS A 190 11.94 -5.97 -6.26
CA LYS A 190 11.29 -7.03 -5.50
C LYS A 190 9.76 -6.90 -5.46
N ASN A 191 9.21 -5.74 -5.83
CA ASN A 191 7.77 -5.56 -5.91
C ASN A 191 7.24 -6.07 -7.26
N PRO A 192 6.45 -7.15 -7.32
CA PRO A 192 6.03 -7.72 -8.60
C PRO A 192 5.08 -6.81 -9.38
N LEU A 193 4.33 -5.93 -8.71
CA LEU A 193 3.40 -5.01 -9.38
C LEU A 193 4.13 -3.87 -10.11
N ARG A 194 5.41 -3.64 -9.79
CA ARG A 194 6.28 -2.66 -10.48
C ARG A 194 7.05 -3.28 -11.65
N ASN A 195 7.23 -4.59 -11.65
CA ASN A 195 8.08 -5.30 -12.61
C ASN A 195 7.26 -6.16 -13.59
N VAL A 196 6.24 -5.55 -14.20
CA VAL A 196 5.38 -6.21 -15.20
C VAL A 196 6.17 -6.40 -16.49
N ALA A 197 6.19 -7.64 -16.98
CA ALA A 197 6.90 -8.04 -18.20
C ALA A 197 5.95 -8.19 -19.39
N ALA A 198 4.79 -8.81 -19.18
CA ALA A 198 3.81 -9.05 -20.22
C ALA A 198 2.37 -9.07 -19.68
N ILE A 199 1.42 -8.70 -20.54
CA ILE A 199 -0.03 -8.81 -20.29
C ILE A 199 -0.65 -9.54 -21.47
N ALA A 200 -1.48 -10.55 -21.18
CA ALA A 200 -2.09 -11.41 -22.20
C ALA A 200 -1.07 -12.07 -23.15
N GLY A 201 0.13 -12.37 -22.63
CA GLY A 201 1.24 -12.97 -23.41
C GLY A 201 1.96 -11.98 -24.34
N LEU A 202 1.60 -10.70 -24.33
CA LEU A 202 2.27 -9.66 -25.09
C LEU A 202 3.18 -8.84 -24.16
N PRO A 203 4.47 -8.66 -24.50
CA PRO A 203 5.35 -7.79 -23.75
C PRO A 203 4.78 -6.37 -23.60
N VAL A 204 4.90 -5.79 -22.41
CA VAL A 204 4.48 -4.40 -22.21
C VAL A 204 5.50 -3.45 -22.85
N SER A 205 5.02 -2.31 -23.36
CA SER A 205 5.86 -1.26 -23.96
C SER A 205 5.71 0.04 -23.20
N ASN A 206 6.80 0.76 -22.99
CA ASN A 206 6.82 2.06 -22.32
C ASN A 206 6.01 3.14 -23.06
N THR A 207 5.58 2.87 -24.30
CA THR A 207 4.70 3.76 -25.08
C THR A 207 3.21 3.53 -24.84
N SER A 208 2.80 2.34 -24.40
CA SER A 208 1.39 1.98 -24.19
C SER A 208 1.09 1.58 -22.74
N PHE A 209 2.12 1.35 -21.93
CA PHE A 209 2.04 0.95 -20.53
C PHE A 209 2.83 1.93 -19.67
N ASN A 210 2.14 2.65 -18.78
CA ASN A 210 2.78 3.45 -17.74
C ASN A 210 2.88 2.64 -16.46
N ALA A 211 4.11 2.30 -16.06
CA ALA A 211 4.36 1.54 -14.84
C ALA A 211 3.79 2.26 -13.60
N GLY A 212 3.11 1.50 -12.78
CA GLY A 212 2.28 2.01 -11.70
C GLY A 212 1.00 1.19 -11.56
N TYR A 213 0.25 1.46 -10.51
CA TYR A 213 -0.98 0.72 -10.23
C TYR A 213 -2.00 1.55 -9.45
N VAL A 214 -3.27 1.15 -9.60
CA VAL A 214 -4.39 1.61 -8.77
C VAL A 214 -4.80 0.49 -7.84
N LEU A 215 -4.91 0.76 -6.54
CA LEU A 215 -5.48 -0.16 -5.56
C LEU A 215 -6.87 0.34 -5.14
N ASP A 216 -7.86 -0.54 -5.24
CA ASP A 216 -9.23 -0.30 -4.78
C ASP A 216 -9.87 -1.59 -4.25
N SER A 217 -11.17 -1.57 -3.92
CA SER A 217 -11.87 -2.73 -3.39
C SER A 217 -11.89 -3.93 -4.34
N ARG A 218 -11.64 -3.75 -5.64
CA ARG A 218 -11.67 -4.83 -6.62
C ARG A 218 -10.33 -5.54 -6.72
N GLY A 219 -9.23 -4.82 -6.58
CA GLY A 219 -7.89 -5.38 -6.75
C GLY A 219 -6.80 -4.35 -7.02
N ALA A 220 -5.77 -4.80 -7.73
CA ALA A 220 -4.72 -3.98 -8.28
C ALA A 220 -4.86 -3.85 -9.80
N ALA A 221 -5.16 -2.64 -10.30
CA ALA A 221 -5.14 -2.33 -11.73
C ALA A 221 -3.72 -1.87 -12.11
N LEU A 222 -3.00 -2.70 -12.85
CA LEU A 222 -1.64 -2.43 -13.32
C LEU A 222 -1.67 -1.69 -14.64
N GLY A 223 -0.72 -0.77 -14.85
CA GLY A 223 -0.67 0.08 -16.04
C GLY A 223 -1.64 1.24 -15.90
N LEU A 224 -1.10 2.44 -15.65
CA LEU A 224 -1.93 3.63 -15.49
C LEU A 224 -2.46 4.08 -16.85
N THR A 225 -3.76 4.38 -16.89
CA THR A 225 -4.49 4.86 -18.06
C THR A 225 -5.41 5.99 -17.63
N ASP A 226 -5.92 6.80 -18.57
CA ASP A 226 -6.89 7.84 -18.23
C ASP A 226 -8.13 7.25 -17.54
N ALA A 227 -8.59 6.09 -17.99
CA ALA A 227 -9.81 5.47 -17.48
C ALA A 227 -9.69 5.04 -16.01
N ASN A 228 -8.58 4.39 -15.63
CA ASN A 228 -8.41 3.89 -14.26
C ASN A 228 -7.91 4.96 -13.27
N THR A 229 -7.39 6.09 -13.76
CA THR A 229 -6.97 7.23 -12.94
C THR A 229 -7.98 8.38 -12.90
N ALA A 230 -9.08 8.28 -13.66
CA ALA A 230 -10.11 9.30 -13.72
C ALA A 230 -10.66 9.66 -12.33
N GLY A 231 -10.60 10.96 -12.00
CA GLY A 231 -11.07 11.52 -10.74
C GLY A 231 -10.07 11.45 -9.57
N ALA A 232 -8.86 10.91 -9.79
CA ALA A 232 -7.81 10.97 -8.78
C ALA A 232 -7.17 12.36 -8.73
N ALA A 233 -6.92 12.85 -7.52
CA ALA A 233 -6.12 14.04 -7.26
C ALA A 233 -4.68 13.61 -6.94
N PHE A 234 -3.69 14.23 -7.61
CA PHE A 234 -2.28 13.84 -7.54
C PHE A 234 -1.40 14.91 -6.91
N TYR A 235 -0.34 14.46 -6.24
CA TYR A 235 0.84 15.28 -5.95
C TYR A 235 2.13 14.51 -6.24
N ALA A 236 3.23 15.23 -6.43
CA ALA A 236 4.53 14.65 -6.72
C ALA A 236 5.18 14.11 -5.44
N LEU A 237 5.71 12.89 -5.53
CA LEU A 237 6.56 12.29 -4.52
C LEU A 237 7.99 12.82 -4.67
N GLN A 238 8.73 12.82 -3.55
CA GLN A 238 10.15 13.14 -3.57
C GLN A 238 10.93 11.89 -4.00
N PRO A 239 11.99 12.01 -4.82
CA PRO A 239 12.89 10.89 -5.06
C PRO A 239 13.62 10.52 -3.77
N VAL A 240 13.98 9.25 -3.62
CA VAL A 240 14.87 8.82 -2.53
C VAL A 240 16.22 9.55 -2.66
N PRO A 241 16.75 10.17 -1.59
CA PRO A 241 17.94 11.04 -1.68
C PRO A 241 19.28 10.28 -1.76
N TYR A 242 19.28 9.01 -2.17
CA TYR A 242 20.47 8.16 -2.25
C TYR A 242 20.89 7.90 -3.71
N PRO A 243 22.16 8.14 -4.07
CA PRO A 243 22.65 7.85 -5.42
C PRO A 243 22.45 6.38 -5.81
N GLY A 244 21.94 6.14 -7.02
CA GLY A 244 21.74 4.79 -7.54
C GLY A 244 20.42 4.12 -7.14
N VAL A 245 19.61 4.77 -6.29
CA VAL A 245 18.28 4.29 -5.91
C VAL A 245 17.21 4.92 -6.81
N ALA A 246 16.65 4.13 -7.70
CA ALA A 246 15.51 4.52 -8.53
C ALA A 246 14.18 4.24 -7.80
N ASP A 247 13.96 4.91 -6.67
CA ASP A 247 12.73 4.80 -5.89
C ASP A 247 12.20 6.17 -5.44
N TRP A 248 10.93 6.17 -5.04
CA TRP A 248 10.23 7.34 -4.55
C TRP A 248 10.04 7.25 -3.04
N MET A 249 10.16 8.37 -2.35
CA MET A 249 9.78 8.49 -0.95
C MET A 249 8.28 8.16 -0.79
N GLY A 250 7.92 7.60 0.35
CA GLY A 250 6.51 7.34 0.68
C GLY A 250 5.67 8.63 0.76
N PRO A 251 4.33 8.48 0.78
CA PRO A 251 3.43 9.63 0.84
C PRO A 251 3.67 10.55 2.04
N ARG A 252 3.17 11.79 1.94
CA ARG A 252 3.27 12.83 2.97
C ARG A 252 1.88 13.13 3.50
N ALA A 253 1.79 13.40 4.80
CA ALA A 253 0.55 13.82 5.43
C ALA A 253 0.78 14.73 6.63
N CYS A 254 -0.23 15.54 6.94
CA CYS A 254 -0.35 16.29 8.18
C CYS A 254 -1.46 15.71 9.05
N ILE A 255 -1.16 15.48 10.32
CA ILE A 255 -2.03 14.82 11.28
C ILE A 255 -2.48 15.86 12.32
N VAL A 256 -3.77 15.85 12.63
CA VAL A 256 -4.37 16.58 13.75
C VAL A 256 -5.13 15.58 14.61
N VAL A 257 -4.89 15.62 15.92
CA VAL A 257 -5.66 14.83 16.91
C VAL A 257 -6.37 15.80 17.84
N ASN A 258 -7.70 15.77 17.86
CA ASN A 258 -8.55 16.75 18.52
C ASN A 258 -8.21 18.16 18.02
N ASP A 259 -7.77 19.05 18.90
CA ASP A 259 -7.43 20.44 18.62
C ASP A 259 -5.91 20.71 18.67
N THR A 260 -5.08 19.68 18.49
CA THR A 260 -3.62 19.85 18.46
C THR A 260 -3.17 20.64 17.23
N THR A 261 -2.04 21.33 17.33
CA THR A 261 -1.34 21.88 16.16
C THR A 261 -1.04 20.78 15.14
N PRO A 262 -1.28 21.00 13.83
CA PRO A 262 -0.95 20.04 12.79
C PRO A 262 0.52 19.63 12.83
N ALA A 263 0.79 18.33 12.77
CA ALA A 263 2.14 17.80 12.65
C ALA A 263 2.27 17.05 11.32
N CYS A 264 3.28 17.40 10.52
CA CYS A 264 3.46 16.84 9.18
C CYS A 264 4.64 15.88 9.12
N GLY A 265 4.49 14.81 8.34
CA GLY A 265 5.46 13.74 8.22
C GLY A 265 5.13 12.77 7.10
N ASN A 266 5.64 11.55 7.20
CA ASN A 266 5.40 10.51 6.20
C ASN A 266 4.11 9.75 6.53
N ALA A 267 3.45 9.27 5.51
CA ALA A 267 2.28 8.42 5.60
C ALA A 267 2.57 7.06 4.97
N LEU A 268 1.94 6.03 5.50
CA LEU A 268 1.93 4.68 4.99
C LEU A 268 0.49 4.19 4.94
N LEU A 269 0.02 3.85 3.75
CA LEU A 269 -1.31 3.29 3.55
C LEU A 269 -1.15 1.78 3.54
N ASP A 270 -1.55 1.10 4.60
CA ASP A 270 -1.12 -0.28 4.90
C ASP A 270 -2.28 -1.27 4.82
N THR A 271 -2.29 -2.14 3.82
CA THR A 271 -3.31 -3.20 3.67
C THR A 271 -3.12 -4.37 4.64
N GLY A 272 -1.94 -4.50 5.27
CA GLY A 272 -1.59 -5.59 6.17
C GLY A 272 -2.14 -5.44 7.60
N LEU A 273 -2.61 -4.25 7.99
CA LEU A 273 -3.03 -3.93 9.37
C LEU A 273 -4.47 -3.39 9.41
N ASN A 274 -5.22 -3.64 10.49
CA ASN A 274 -6.55 -3.01 10.72
C ASN A 274 -6.52 -1.90 11.76
N GLN A 275 -5.45 -1.81 12.52
CA GLN A 275 -5.18 -0.68 13.39
C GLN A 275 -4.37 0.39 12.63
N SER A 276 -4.51 1.63 13.07
CA SER A 276 -3.66 2.74 12.64
C SER A 276 -2.52 2.95 13.65
N TYR A 277 -1.41 3.49 13.20
CA TYR A 277 -0.35 4.02 14.06
C TYR A 277 -0.15 5.51 13.77
N VAL A 278 -0.03 6.31 14.81
CA VAL A 278 0.38 7.71 14.70
C VAL A 278 1.61 7.96 15.55
N SER A 279 2.49 8.82 15.03
CA SER A 279 3.63 9.37 15.74
C SER A 279 3.57 10.87 15.61
N LEU A 280 3.57 11.59 16.72
CA LEU A 280 3.50 13.05 16.78
C LEU A 280 4.69 13.60 17.56
N PRO A 281 5.05 14.89 17.38
CA PRO A 281 6.09 15.53 18.16
C PRO A 281 5.90 15.35 19.67
N ASN A 282 7.03 15.35 20.40
CA ASN A 282 6.99 15.18 21.83
C ASN A 282 6.21 16.34 22.49
N GLY A 283 5.28 16.01 23.39
CA GLY A 283 4.42 16.99 24.05
C GLY A 283 3.12 17.32 23.30
N THR A 284 2.90 16.82 22.08
CA THR A 284 1.63 17.01 21.36
C THR A 284 0.46 16.30 22.05
N LEU A 285 0.69 15.10 22.59
CA LEU A 285 -0.31 14.34 23.33
C LEU A 285 0.11 14.17 24.81
N PRO A 286 -0.86 14.09 25.74
CA PRO A 286 -0.58 13.76 27.14
C PRO A 286 0.13 12.40 27.26
N LYS A 287 1.20 12.33 28.06
CA LYS A 287 1.92 11.07 28.34
C LYS A 287 1.55 10.51 29.71
N PRO A 288 1.55 9.17 29.89
CA PRO A 288 1.78 8.14 28.87
C PRO A 288 0.49 7.80 28.12
N ILE A 289 0.56 7.71 26.78
CA ILE A 289 -0.55 7.23 25.96
C ILE A 289 -0.02 6.23 24.93
N ALA A 290 -0.53 5.00 24.97
CA ALA A 290 -0.18 3.94 24.02
C ALA A 290 -1.20 3.83 22.88
N LYS A 291 -2.43 4.29 23.12
CA LYS A 291 -3.54 4.30 22.16
C LYS A 291 -4.39 5.55 22.39
N LEU A 292 -4.89 6.15 21.32
CA LEU A 292 -5.85 7.25 21.44
C LEU A 292 -7.14 6.73 22.10
N PRO A 293 -7.73 7.47 23.05
CA PRO A 293 -9.01 7.09 23.64
C PRO A 293 -10.14 7.21 22.61
N ASP A 294 -11.18 6.40 22.78
CA ASP A 294 -12.43 6.55 22.04
C ASP A 294 -12.97 7.98 22.18
N GLY A 295 -13.56 8.49 21.09
CA GLY A 295 -13.99 9.89 20.99
C GLY A 295 -12.90 10.86 20.52
N SER A 296 -11.63 10.42 20.41
CA SER A 296 -10.58 11.25 19.81
C SER A 296 -10.90 11.51 18.34
N ARG A 297 -10.91 12.79 17.94
CA ARG A 297 -11.03 13.18 16.53
C ARG A 297 -9.66 13.08 15.88
N VAL A 298 -9.56 12.42 14.74
CA VAL A 298 -8.33 12.30 13.97
C VAL A 298 -8.60 12.82 12.57
N GLN A 299 -7.77 13.75 12.12
CA GLN A 299 -7.78 14.25 10.75
C GLN A 299 -6.40 14.05 10.13
N ILE A 300 -6.39 13.53 8.90
CA ILE A 300 -5.18 13.25 8.13
C ILE A 300 -5.34 13.94 6.77
N ALA A 301 -4.53 14.96 6.52
CA ALA A 301 -4.48 15.68 5.26
C ALA A 301 -3.29 15.15 4.43
N PHE A 302 -3.56 14.47 3.31
CA PHE A 302 -2.55 13.88 2.43
C PHE A 302 -2.08 14.88 1.38
N GLY A 303 -0.76 14.98 1.18
CA GLY A 303 -0.16 15.92 0.25
C GLY A 303 1.13 16.54 0.79
N GLU A 304 1.75 17.39 -0.02
CA GLU A 304 2.95 18.12 0.38
C GLU A 304 2.60 19.21 1.42
N PRO A 305 3.26 19.25 2.59
CA PRO A 305 3.01 20.27 3.60
C PRO A 305 3.17 21.70 3.04
N GLY A 306 2.20 22.56 3.32
CA GLY A 306 2.17 23.94 2.80
C GLY A 306 1.43 24.09 1.47
N LEU A 307 1.04 22.99 0.82
CA LEU A 307 0.13 23.00 -0.32
C LEU A 307 -1.28 22.50 0.08
N PRO A 308 -2.32 22.80 -0.72
CA PRO A 308 -3.63 22.17 -0.53
C PRO A 308 -3.52 20.64 -0.57
N PRO A 309 -4.14 19.92 0.37
CA PRO A 309 -4.10 18.46 0.37
C PRO A 309 -4.87 17.88 -0.82
N VAL A 310 -4.39 16.76 -1.35
CA VAL A 310 -5.10 16.01 -2.41
C VAL A 310 -6.27 15.20 -1.86
N ALA A 311 -6.24 14.89 -0.56
CA ALA A 311 -7.35 14.28 0.16
C ALA A 311 -7.26 14.59 1.66
N VAL A 312 -8.41 14.57 2.32
CA VAL A 312 -8.51 14.64 3.78
C VAL A 312 -9.35 13.46 4.23
N GLU A 313 -8.81 12.68 5.16
CA GLU A 313 -9.53 11.67 5.92
C GLU A 313 -9.83 12.19 7.32
N GLU A 314 -11.03 11.95 7.81
CA GLU A 314 -11.43 12.31 9.17
C GLU A 314 -12.26 11.18 9.78
N PHE A 315 -11.96 10.83 11.04
CA PHE A 315 -12.73 9.87 11.81
C PHE A 315 -12.65 10.16 13.32
N VAL A 316 -13.55 9.53 14.08
CA VAL A 316 -13.60 9.63 15.54
C VAL A 316 -13.37 8.26 16.16
N VAL A 317 -12.24 8.04 16.82
CA VAL A 317 -11.83 6.71 17.34
C VAL A 317 -12.98 6.04 18.10
N GLY A 318 -13.26 4.76 17.78
CA GLY A 318 -14.32 3.98 18.41
C GLY A 318 -15.75 4.31 17.94
N THR A 319 -15.91 5.26 17.02
CA THR A 319 -17.22 5.65 16.45
C THR A 319 -17.28 5.24 14.98
N PRO A 320 -18.11 4.24 14.60
CA PRO A 320 -18.28 3.86 13.20
C PRO A 320 -18.73 5.03 12.32
N SER A 321 -18.22 5.10 11.09
CA SER A 321 -18.63 6.07 10.07
C SER A 321 -19.15 5.38 8.80
N VAL A 322 -19.67 6.14 7.83
CA VAL A 322 -20.03 5.61 6.49
C VAL A 322 -19.33 6.46 5.41
N PRO A 323 -18.43 5.89 4.59
CA PRO A 323 -17.85 4.55 4.76
C PRO A 323 -17.08 4.44 6.09
N ASN A 324 -17.03 3.23 6.66
CA ASN A 324 -16.38 3.02 7.97
C ASN A 324 -14.86 2.93 7.83
N VAL A 325 -14.21 4.07 7.62
CA VAL A 325 -12.74 4.18 7.55
C VAL A 325 -12.07 4.07 8.92
N ASN A 326 -12.85 3.97 10.01
CA ASN A 326 -12.37 3.99 11.37
C ASN A 326 -11.55 2.74 11.72
N PRO A 327 -10.23 2.83 11.93
CA PRO A 327 -9.42 1.67 12.27
C PRO A 327 -9.90 1.05 13.59
N TRP A 328 -9.59 -0.23 13.82
CA TRP A 328 -9.97 -0.91 15.07
C TRP A 328 -9.50 -0.19 16.34
N HIS A 329 -8.35 0.48 16.24
CA HIS A 329 -7.87 1.47 17.20
C HIS A 329 -6.74 2.26 16.55
N VAL A 330 -6.35 3.37 17.19
CA VAL A 330 -5.16 4.14 16.82
C VAL A 330 -4.11 3.98 17.91
N SER A 331 -3.00 3.31 17.57
CA SER A 331 -1.84 3.17 18.44
C SER A 331 -0.94 4.40 18.33
N VAL A 332 -0.48 4.91 19.47
CA VAL A 332 0.48 6.02 19.52
C VAL A 332 1.89 5.43 19.62
N ALA A 333 2.66 5.56 18.54
CA ALA A 333 4.05 5.15 18.50
C ALA A 333 4.93 6.26 19.10
N LEU A 334 5.88 5.88 19.97
CA LEU A 334 6.93 6.79 20.42
C LEU A 334 8.05 6.82 19.39
N ARG A 335 7.78 7.36 18.20
CA ARG A 335 8.77 7.50 17.12
C ARG A 335 8.96 8.98 16.76
N THR A 336 10.15 9.29 16.26
CA THR A 336 10.41 10.53 15.52
C THR A 336 11.00 10.09 14.19
N PRO A 337 10.65 10.72 13.06
CA PRO A 337 9.77 11.89 12.90
C PRO A 337 8.25 11.58 13.00
N THR A 338 7.40 12.59 12.77
CA THR A 338 5.96 12.44 12.61
C THR A 338 5.63 11.39 11.54
N PHE A 339 4.65 10.54 11.82
CA PHE A 339 4.30 9.44 10.93
C PHE A 339 2.85 9.01 11.12
N VAL A 340 2.18 8.59 10.05
CA VAL A 340 0.91 7.87 10.12
C VAL A 340 1.00 6.57 9.32
N ASN A 341 0.53 5.48 9.90
CA ASN A 341 0.10 4.30 9.19
C ASN A 341 -1.44 4.25 9.29
N THR A 342 -2.15 4.28 8.17
CA THR A 342 -3.62 4.36 8.18
C THR A 342 -4.28 3.03 8.54
N GLY A 343 -3.60 1.91 8.32
CA GLY A 343 -4.24 0.60 8.21
C GLY A 343 -5.17 0.51 6.99
N ARG A 344 -5.78 -0.67 6.82
CA ARG A 344 -6.47 -1.05 5.59
C ARG A 344 -7.86 -0.46 5.45
N PHE A 345 -8.48 0.02 6.52
CA PHE A 345 -9.83 0.58 6.46
C PHE A 345 -9.87 1.93 5.72
N PHE A 346 -8.73 2.61 5.57
CA PHE A 346 -8.56 3.76 4.67
C PHE A 346 -9.11 3.50 3.26
N TYR A 347 -8.88 2.29 2.74
CA TYR A 347 -9.26 1.90 1.38
C TYR A 347 -10.78 1.76 1.18
N ARG A 348 -11.59 1.89 2.25
CA ARG A 348 -13.04 2.05 2.14
C ARG A 348 -13.45 3.44 1.68
N GLY A 349 -12.64 4.45 1.99
CA GLY A 349 -12.89 5.84 1.62
C GLY A 349 -12.16 6.25 0.34
N PHE A 350 -11.10 5.54 -0.04
CA PHE A 350 -10.22 5.96 -1.14
C PHE A 350 -9.67 4.80 -1.97
N SER A 351 -9.57 5.00 -3.28
CA SER A 351 -8.65 4.28 -4.14
C SER A 351 -7.31 5.01 -4.19
N VAL A 352 -6.23 4.24 -4.26
CA VAL A 352 -4.85 4.74 -4.22
C VAL A 352 -4.21 4.54 -5.57
N VAL A 353 -3.58 5.58 -6.11
CA VAL A 353 -2.81 5.52 -7.36
C VAL A 353 -1.33 5.74 -7.05
N PHE A 354 -0.48 4.85 -7.55
CA PHE A 354 0.96 5.05 -7.56
C PHE A 354 1.47 5.07 -9.00
N ASP A 355 2.07 6.18 -9.40
CA ASP A 355 2.73 6.38 -10.70
C ASP A 355 4.24 6.27 -10.52
N ASP A 356 4.79 5.13 -10.92
CA ASP A 356 6.20 4.81 -10.72
C ASP A 356 7.11 5.57 -11.69
N VAL A 357 6.60 5.86 -12.89
CA VAL A 357 7.36 6.55 -13.94
C VAL A 357 7.58 8.01 -13.57
N HIS A 358 6.53 8.67 -13.10
CA HIS A 358 6.56 10.11 -12.82
C HIS A 358 6.69 10.46 -11.33
N GLY A 359 6.74 9.45 -10.46
CA GLY A 359 6.83 9.66 -9.02
C GLY A 359 5.65 10.45 -8.49
N CYS A 360 4.43 9.99 -8.78
CA CYS A 360 3.23 10.66 -8.30
C CYS A 360 2.39 9.71 -7.44
N PHE A 361 1.76 10.30 -6.43
CA PHE A 361 0.78 9.61 -5.61
C PHE A 361 -0.57 10.29 -5.79
N GLY A 362 -1.59 9.47 -6.04
CA GLY A 362 -2.95 9.91 -6.28
C GLY A 362 -3.93 9.30 -5.30
N LEU A 363 -4.94 10.06 -4.93
CA LEU A 363 -6.08 9.58 -4.15
C LEU A 363 -7.37 9.91 -4.91
N LYS A 364 -8.22 8.91 -5.03
CA LYS A 364 -9.58 9.05 -5.55
C LYS A 364 -10.54 8.69 -4.44
N LYS A 365 -11.48 9.57 -4.12
CA LYS A 365 -12.53 9.24 -3.14
C LYS A 365 -13.42 8.14 -3.70
N VAL A 366 -13.66 7.10 -2.91
CA VAL A 366 -14.69 6.11 -3.19
C VAL A 366 -16.02 6.81 -2.93
N GLU A 367 -16.84 6.96 -3.96
CA GLU A 367 -18.20 7.46 -3.77
C GLU A 367 -18.94 6.41 -2.94
N SER A 368 -19.42 6.81 -1.76
CA SER A 368 -20.42 6.02 -1.07
C SER A 368 -21.65 6.01 -1.98
N ASP A 369 -22.13 4.83 -2.37
CA ASP A 369 -23.46 4.70 -2.96
C ASP A 369 -24.41 5.52 -2.10
N GLY A 370 -24.88 6.63 -2.66
CA GLY A 370 -25.59 7.64 -1.91
C GLY A 370 -26.82 7.02 -1.27
N VAL A 371 -26.84 6.94 0.06
CA VAL A 371 -28.11 7.17 0.74
C VAL A 371 -28.38 8.64 0.46
N GLY A 372 -29.19 8.90 -0.58
CA GLY A 372 -29.58 10.24 -0.97
C GLY A 372 -30.05 10.99 0.27
N GLU A 373 -29.33 12.04 0.62
CA GLU A 373 -29.98 13.16 1.29
C GLU A 373 -31.06 13.62 0.32
N ASN A 374 -32.31 13.21 0.60
CA ASN A 374 -33.48 13.84 0.02
C ASN A 374 -33.41 15.32 0.41
N GLU A 375 -32.74 16.13 -0.40
CA GLU A 375 -33.05 17.54 -0.50
C GLU A 375 -34.56 17.63 -0.64
N GLY A 376 -35.19 18.28 0.34
CA GLY A 376 -36.63 18.36 0.43
C GLY A 376 -37.22 18.77 -0.92
N GLN A 377 -37.97 17.85 -1.53
CA GLN A 377 -39.04 18.21 -2.43
C GLN A 377 -39.93 19.19 -1.66
N LYS A 378 -39.72 20.49 -1.90
CA LYS A 378 -40.73 21.51 -1.70
C LYS A 378 -41.90 21.08 -2.58
N LEU A 379 -42.90 20.46 -1.95
CA LEU A 379 -44.27 20.46 -2.46
C LEU A 379 -44.67 21.92 -2.66
N VAL A 380 -44.59 22.37 -3.90
CA VAL A 380 -45.34 23.54 -4.36
C VAL A 380 -46.78 23.05 -4.49
N VAL A 381 -47.57 23.28 -3.44
CA VAL A 381 -49.02 23.27 -3.56
C VAL A 381 -49.36 24.55 -4.32
N GLN A 382 -49.72 24.37 -5.59
CA GLN A 382 -50.30 25.41 -6.41
C GLN A 382 -51.81 25.35 -6.15
N ASP A 383 -52.29 26.22 -5.27
CA ASP A 383 -53.70 26.56 -5.21
C ASP A 383 -54.05 27.29 -6.51
N ASP A 384 -55.00 26.75 -7.27
CA ASP A 384 -55.93 27.51 -8.14
C ASP A 384 -56.98 26.55 -8.73
N LEU A 385 -58.13 26.50 -8.05
CA LEU A 385 -59.55 26.45 -8.50
C LEU A 385 -60.46 25.68 -7.54
#